data_AF-A0A067L568-F1
#
_entry.id   AF-A0A067L568-F1
#
_cell.length_a   1.000
_cell.length_b   1.000
_cell.length_c   1.000
_cell.angle_alpha   90.00
_cell.angle_beta   90.00
_cell.angle_gamma   90.00
#
_symmetry.space_group_name_H-M   'P 1'
#
loop_
_entity.id
_entity.type
_entity.pdbx_description
1 polymer ?
#
loop_
_entity_poly.entity_id
_entity_poly.type
_entity_poly.pdbx_seq_one_letter_code
_entity_poly.pdbx_strand_id
1 'polypeptide(L)'
;MVSATIPSVYFHHLPTITLPSTTTSNNHETLTFEVIRLNKPHLHQTLLSISKTHTIKALIVDFFCAASLSIASQLNIPAYIFFTSGAGCLALFLHLPTIHQKTTKSLKDLDTFVDAPGLPPILYSDMPKPVLDRTDKAYEYVIESATCFPSSVGIIANTFESLETRALKAISDGLCVPNKTTPPIYCIGPLITSSTEKNGGVPECLTWLDSQPSRSVIFLCFGSLGLFSKEQLREIAIGLERSGQRFLWVVRNPPSDNQTLATSPQSDPDLDSLLPDGFLDRTKDRGYVVKTWAPQVAVLNHNSVGGFVTHGGWNSVLEAVSAGVPMVVWPLYAEQRINKVLLVEEMKIALPINESKNGFVAVSEVEKRVTELMDSDTVNSVRERTVAMKIAAEEALSEGGSSRVALTRLTESWKH
;
A
#
# COMPACT_ATOMS: atom_id res chain seq x y z
N MET A 1 -12.08 17.31 -9.74
CA MET A 1 -11.87 17.11 -8.28
C MET A 1 -13.15 16.50 -7.71
N VAL A 2 -13.05 15.62 -6.70
CA VAL A 2 -14.22 14.95 -6.08
C VAL A 2 -15.29 15.96 -5.62
N SER A 3 -14.88 17.14 -5.14
CA SER A 3 -15.78 18.24 -4.77
C SER A 3 -16.65 18.77 -5.91
N ALA A 4 -16.17 18.68 -7.16
CA ALA A 4 -16.92 19.13 -8.33
C ALA A 4 -17.96 18.10 -8.78
N THR A 5 -17.82 16.84 -8.38
CA THR A 5 -18.65 15.71 -8.84
C THR A 5 -19.63 15.20 -7.79
N ILE A 6 -19.41 15.49 -6.49
CA ILE A 6 -20.27 15.04 -5.40
C ILE A 6 -20.64 16.23 -4.50
N PRO A 7 -21.82 16.86 -4.68
CA PRO A 7 -22.22 18.08 -3.96
C PRO A 7 -22.31 17.95 -2.43
N SER A 8 -22.40 16.72 -1.91
CA SER A 8 -22.44 16.44 -0.48
C SER A 8 -21.06 16.35 0.18
N VAL A 9 -19.97 16.45 -0.59
CA VAL A 9 -18.59 16.36 -0.08
C VAL A 9 -17.96 17.75 0.01
N TYR A 10 -17.61 18.14 1.25
CA TYR A 10 -16.95 19.41 1.55
C TYR A 10 -15.51 19.18 1.99
N PHE A 11 -14.59 20.02 1.51
CA PHE A 11 -13.17 19.95 1.87
C PHE A 11 -12.83 21.06 2.85
N HIS A 12 -12.35 20.68 4.03
CA HIS A 12 -11.80 21.60 5.03
C HIS A 12 -10.27 21.47 5.04
N HIS A 13 -9.58 22.53 4.63
CA HIS A 13 -8.13 22.58 4.70
C HIS A 13 -7.70 23.10 6.07
N LEU A 14 -7.09 22.23 6.88
CA LEU A 14 -6.44 22.64 8.11
C LEU A 14 -5.20 23.51 7.79
N PRO A 15 -4.82 24.44 8.69
CA PRO A 15 -3.65 25.28 8.48
C PRO A 15 -2.36 24.46 8.26
N THR A 16 -1.49 24.96 7.39
CA THR A 16 -0.15 24.40 7.22
C THR A 16 0.65 24.56 8.51
N ILE A 17 1.23 23.48 9.02
CA ILE A 17 2.11 23.50 10.18
C ILE A 17 3.56 23.59 9.72
N THR A 18 4.29 24.57 10.24
CA THR A 18 5.75 24.62 10.15
C THR A 18 6.34 23.84 11.32
N LEU A 19 7.12 22.81 11.01
CA LEU A 19 7.83 22.05 12.05
C LEU A 19 8.87 22.95 12.75
N PRO A 20 9.01 22.85 14.09
CA PRO A 20 10.06 23.54 14.81
C PRO A 20 11.44 23.20 14.22
N SER A 21 12.35 24.18 14.15
CA SER A 21 13.73 23.99 13.66
C SER A 21 14.53 22.94 14.43
N THR A 22 14.10 22.61 15.65
CA THR A 22 14.64 21.54 16.50
C THR A 22 14.19 20.15 16.10
N THR A 23 13.22 20.01 15.18
CA THR A 23 12.73 18.71 14.69
C THR A 23 13.69 18.18 13.65
N THR A 24 14.76 17.51 14.09
CA THR A 24 15.73 16.88 13.21
C THR A 24 15.43 15.38 13.08
N SER A 25 14.81 14.97 11.98
CA SER A 25 14.66 13.55 11.66
C SER A 25 14.77 13.33 10.15
N ASN A 26 15.53 12.30 9.76
CA ASN A 26 15.59 11.82 8.38
C ASN A 26 14.48 10.80 8.07
N ASN A 27 13.66 10.47 9.07
CA ASN A 27 12.55 9.52 8.96
C ASN A 27 11.26 10.30 8.61
N HIS A 28 10.72 10.05 7.41
CA HIS A 28 9.54 10.75 6.92
C HIS A 28 8.28 10.45 7.75
N GLU A 29 8.18 9.26 8.35
CA GLU A 29 7.09 8.90 9.24
C GLU A 29 7.11 9.76 10.52
N THR A 30 8.28 9.99 11.13
CA THR A 30 8.43 10.91 12.28
C THR A 30 7.88 12.30 11.95
N LEU A 31 8.28 12.86 10.80
CA LEU A 31 7.84 14.19 10.37
C LEU A 31 6.31 14.20 10.12
N THR A 32 5.78 13.14 9.53
CA THR A 32 4.34 12.99 9.26
C THR A 32 3.53 12.97 10.56
N PHE A 33 3.95 12.16 11.54
CA PHE A 33 3.32 12.11 12.86
C PHE A 33 3.37 13.47 13.57
N GLU A 34 4.51 14.18 13.51
CA GLU A 34 4.64 15.51 14.15
C GLU A 34 3.71 16.55 13.53
N VAL A 35 3.65 16.64 12.19
CA VAL A 35 2.75 17.57 11.49
C VAL A 35 1.29 17.31 11.88
N ILE A 36 0.88 16.04 11.95
CA ILE A 36 -0.49 15.66 12.33
C ILE A 36 -0.75 15.98 13.80
N ARG A 37 0.20 15.69 14.70
CA ARG A 37 0.08 15.95 16.14
C ARG A 37 -0.05 17.45 16.43
N LEU A 38 0.74 18.28 15.75
CA LEU A 38 0.67 19.74 15.88
C LEU A 38 -0.62 20.32 15.28
N ASN A 39 -1.28 19.62 14.35
CA ASN A 39 -2.58 20.00 13.81
C ASN A 39 -3.77 19.71 14.75
N LYS A 40 -3.57 18.97 15.83
CA LYS A 40 -4.64 18.58 16.78
C LYS A 40 -5.53 19.75 17.24
N PRO A 41 -5.00 20.92 17.66
CA PRO A 41 -5.84 22.06 18.06
C PRO A 41 -6.71 22.59 16.91
N HIS A 42 -6.20 22.59 15.67
CA HIS A 42 -6.95 23.04 14.50
C HIS A 42 -8.07 22.06 14.14
N LEU A 43 -7.81 20.75 14.25
CA LEU A 43 -8.84 19.73 14.08
C LEU A 43 -9.96 19.90 15.12
N HIS A 44 -9.59 20.04 16.41
CA HIS A 44 -10.55 20.26 17.49
C HIS A 44 -11.42 21.51 17.23
N GLN A 45 -10.82 22.65 16.88
CA GLN A 45 -11.55 23.87 16.57
C GLN A 45 -12.45 23.74 15.34
N THR A 46 -12.01 23.00 14.33
CA THR A 46 -12.80 22.74 13.12
C THR A 46 -14.04 21.90 13.43
N LEU A 47 -13.88 20.82 14.21
CA LEU A 47 -15.00 19.98 14.65
C LEU A 47 -15.99 20.77 15.52
N LEU A 48 -15.51 21.63 16.42
CA LEU A 48 -16.36 22.55 17.19
C LEU A 48 -17.10 23.56 16.32
N SER A 49 -16.50 24.01 15.22
CA SER A 49 -17.16 24.92 14.29
C SER A 49 -18.28 24.22 13.52
N ILE A 50 -18.00 23.02 13.01
CA ILE A 50 -18.98 22.19 12.30
C ILE A 50 -20.15 21.83 13.24
N SER A 51 -19.86 21.46 14.49
CA SER A 51 -20.89 21.04 15.45
C SER A 51 -21.90 22.13 15.82
N LYS A 52 -21.60 23.40 15.56
CA LYS A 52 -22.56 24.52 15.74
C LYS A 52 -23.72 24.49 14.75
N THR A 53 -23.53 23.85 13.59
CA THR A 53 -24.51 23.85 12.49
C THR A 53 -24.94 22.46 12.06
N HIS A 54 -24.16 21.43 12.40
CA HIS A 54 -24.39 20.05 11.99
C HIS A 54 -24.15 19.09 13.14
N THR A 55 -24.89 17.98 13.17
CA THR A 55 -24.57 16.85 14.06
C THR A 55 -23.50 15.98 13.41
N ILE A 56 -22.32 15.88 14.04
CA ILE A 56 -21.24 15.02 13.56
C ILE A 56 -21.51 13.59 14.02
N LYS A 57 -21.81 12.70 13.07
CA LYS A 57 -22.16 11.30 13.35
C LYS A 57 -20.94 10.37 13.51
N ALA A 58 -19.85 10.68 12.84
CA ALA A 58 -18.62 9.92 12.93
C ALA A 58 -17.41 10.78 12.57
N LEU A 59 -16.26 10.47 13.16
CA LEU A 59 -14.95 10.90 12.72
C LEU A 59 -14.19 9.67 12.22
N ILE A 60 -13.75 9.66 10.97
CA ILE A 60 -12.91 8.59 10.41
C ILE A 60 -11.52 9.15 10.23
N VAL A 61 -10.52 8.50 10.83
CA VAL A 61 -9.11 8.91 10.76
C VAL A 61 -8.25 7.79 10.21
N ASP A 62 -7.16 8.12 9.51
CA ASP A 62 -6.12 7.12 9.20
C ASP A 62 -5.29 6.75 10.44
N PHE A 63 -4.37 5.80 10.30
CA PHE A 63 -3.54 5.33 11.43
C PHE A 63 -2.49 6.35 11.89
N PHE A 64 -2.01 7.26 11.03
CA PHE A 64 -1.13 8.35 11.46
C PHE A 64 -1.87 9.35 12.35
N CYS A 65 -3.18 9.46 12.13
CA CYS A 65 -4.09 10.33 12.86
C CYS A 65 -4.69 9.71 14.13
N ALA A 66 -4.24 8.52 14.57
CA ALA A 66 -4.80 7.85 15.75
C ALA A 66 -4.73 8.70 17.04
N ALA A 67 -3.75 9.61 17.16
CA ALA A 67 -3.66 10.56 18.27
C ALA A 67 -4.87 11.51 18.37
N SER A 68 -5.62 11.68 17.28
CA SER A 68 -6.85 12.49 17.21
C SER A 68 -8.07 11.80 17.79
N LEU A 69 -8.01 10.49 18.12
CA LEU A 69 -9.10 9.81 18.82
C LEU A 69 -9.43 10.47 20.17
N SER A 70 -8.40 10.99 20.85
CA SER A 70 -8.57 11.78 22.09
C SER A 70 -9.46 13.02 21.92
N ILE A 71 -9.38 13.70 20.76
CA ILE A 71 -10.22 14.87 20.45
C ILE A 71 -11.67 14.45 20.26
N ALA A 72 -11.90 13.37 19.51
CA ALA A 72 -13.25 12.86 19.28
C ALA A 72 -13.91 12.44 20.60
N SER A 73 -13.15 11.80 21.50
CA SER A 73 -13.62 11.45 22.84
C SER A 73 -14.02 12.69 23.65
N GLN A 74 -13.21 13.76 23.65
CA GLN A 74 -13.55 15.03 24.33
C GLN A 74 -14.84 15.67 23.82
N LEU A 75 -15.13 15.51 22.52
CA LEU A 75 -16.30 16.06 21.86
C LEU A 75 -17.50 15.09 21.82
N ASN A 76 -17.37 13.90 22.42
CA ASN A 76 -18.36 12.81 22.34
C ASN A 76 -18.73 12.42 20.91
N ILE A 77 -17.75 12.43 19.99
CA ILE A 77 -17.92 12.03 18.59
C ILE A 77 -17.43 10.57 18.44
N PRO A 78 -18.24 9.65 17.87
CA PRO A 78 -17.80 8.30 17.55
C PRO A 78 -16.63 8.32 16.56
N ALA A 79 -15.50 7.72 16.94
CA ALA A 79 -14.29 7.74 16.12
C ALA A 79 -13.91 6.36 15.61
N TYR A 80 -13.67 6.26 14.31
CA TYR A 80 -13.28 5.06 13.60
C TYR A 80 -11.90 5.25 12.99
N ILE A 81 -11.15 4.16 12.87
CA ILE A 81 -9.88 4.16 12.14
C ILE A 81 -10.11 3.54 10.77
N PHE A 82 -9.71 4.21 9.70
CA PHE A 82 -9.57 3.59 8.40
C PHE A 82 -8.13 3.13 8.19
N PHE A 83 -7.91 1.82 8.27
CA PHE A 83 -6.62 1.20 8.09
C PHE A 83 -6.41 0.86 6.61
N THR A 84 -5.48 1.58 5.99
CA THR A 84 -5.24 1.58 4.54
C THR A 84 -4.19 0.56 4.07
N SER A 85 -3.94 -0.47 4.88
CA SER A 85 -3.12 -1.65 4.56
C SER A 85 -3.95 -2.93 4.77
N GLY A 86 -3.38 -4.10 4.45
CA GLY A 86 -4.06 -5.39 4.61
C GLY A 86 -4.32 -5.77 6.08
N ALA A 87 -5.28 -6.67 6.30
CA ALA A 87 -5.61 -7.24 7.60
C ALA A 87 -4.44 -7.97 8.26
N GLY A 88 -3.51 -8.58 7.50
CA GLY A 88 -2.28 -9.14 8.06
C GLY A 88 -1.43 -8.05 8.73
N CYS A 89 -1.23 -6.91 8.04
CA CYS A 89 -0.55 -5.77 8.63
C CYS A 89 -1.34 -5.19 9.82
N LEU A 90 -2.68 -5.16 9.77
CA LEU A 90 -3.53 -4.72 10.88
C LEU A 90 -3.38 -5.63 12.11
N ALA A 91 -3.38 -6.95 11.93
CA ALA A 91 -3.21 -7.93 12.99
C ALA A 91 -1.88 -7.72 13.72
N LEU A 92 -0.82 -7.51 12.94
CA LEU A 92 0.50 -7.16 13.47
C LEU A 92 0.50 -5.82 14.20
N PHE A 93 -0.08 -4.78 13.59
CA PHE A 93 -0.13 -3.43 14.13
C PHE A 93 -0.84 -3.41 15.49
N LEU A 94 -1.98 -4.09 15.60
CA LEU A 94 -2.72 -4.27 16.85
C LEU A 94 -1.90 -5.01 17.92
N HIS A 95 -1.00 -5.91 17.52
CA HIS A 95 -0.16 -6.70 18.42
C HIS A 95 1.17 -6.01 18.81
N LEU A 96 1.56 -4.93 18.13
CA LEU A 96 2.80 -4.20 18.42
C LEU A 96 2.97 -3.79 19.89
N PRO A 97 1.93 -3.31 20.62
CA PRO A 97 2.08 -3.00 22.03
C PRO A 97 2.44 -4.23 22.89
N THR A 98 1.94 -5.41 22.54
CA THR A 98 2.29 -6.66 23.22
C THR A 98 3.73 -7.06 22.94
N ILE A 99 4.17 -6.99 21.68
CA ILE A 99 5.59 -7.22 21.30
C ILE A 99 6.50 -6.23 22.04
N HIS A 100 6.11 -4.96 22.10
CA HIS A 100 6.85 -3.90 22.79
C HIS A 100 7.07 -4.21 24.27
N GLN A 101 6.08 -4.82 24.95
CA GLN A 101 6.17 -5.19 26.37
C GLN A 101 7.00 -6.46 26.61
N LYS A 102 7.05 -7.38 25.63
CA LYS A 102 7.77 -8.66 25.75
C LYS A 102 9.29 -8.55 25.62
N THR A 103 9.81 -7.45 25.07
CA THR A 103 11.25 -7.27 24.85
C THR A 103 11.69 -5.84 25.10
N THR A 104 12.91 -5.66 25.59
CA THR A 104 13.58 -4.35 25.70
C THR A 104 14.52 -4.07 24.52
N LYS A 105 14.76 -5.06 23.65
CA LYS A 105 15.66 -4.95 22.50
C LYS A 105 14.97 -4.35 21.28
N SER A 106 15.72 -3.63 20.45
CA SER A 106 15.25 -3.20 19.13
C SER A 106 15.01 -4.42 18.24
N LEU A 107 13.93 -4.39 17.44
CA LEU A 107 13.53 -5.54 16.62
C LEU A 107 14.57 -5.86 15.53
N LYS A 108 15.31 -4.85 15.06
CA LYS A 108 16.45 -5.04 14.14
C LYS A 108 17.57 -5.93 14.69
N ASP A 109 17.65 -6.08 16.02
CA ASP A 109 18.68 -6.87 16.69
C ASP A 109 18.21 -8.31 16.99
N LEU A 110 16.99 -8.67 16.55
CA LEU A 110 16.39 -9.99 16.75
C LEU A 110 16.42 -10.79 15.43
N ASP A 111 17.25 -11.83 15.38
CA ASP A 111 17.31 -12.76 14.24
C ASP A 111 16.32 -13.92 14.40
N THR A 112 15.03 -13.59 14.46
CA THR A 112 13.95 -14.57 14.61
C THR A 112 12.64 -14.08 13.98
N PHE A 113 11.61 -14.92 14.03
CA PHE A 113 10.29 -14.59 13.50
C PHE A 113 9.49 -13.73 14.48
N VAL A 114 8.62 -12.91 13.91
CA VAL A 114 7.63 -12.10 14.62
C VAL A 114 6.65 -13.02 15.35
N ASP A 115 6.54 -12.83 16.66
CA ASP A 115 5.56 -13.51 17.51
C ASP A 115 4.24 -12.71 17.50
N ALA A 116 3.43 -12.91 16.46
CA ALA A 116 2.12 -12.29 16.32
C ALA A 116 1.07 -13.27 15.75
N PRO A 117 -0.18 -13.23 16.26
CA PRO A 117 -1.24 -14.11 15.82
C PRO A 117 -1.75 -13.73 14.41
N GLY A 118 -2.22 -14.73 13.67
CA GLY A 118 -2.85 -14.52 12.36
C GLY A 118 -1.89 -14.34 11.19
N LEU A 119 -0.58 -14.56 11.39
CA LEU A 119 0.46 -14.35 10.38
C LEU A 119 1.25 -15.62 10.07
N PRO A 120 1.75 -15.78 8.82
CA PRO A 120 2.81 -16.73 8.52
C PRO A 120 4.13 -16.29 9.20
N PRO A 121 5.16 -17.16 9.25
CA PRO A 121 6.47 -16.76 9.74
C PRO A 121 7.02 -15.57 8.94
N ILE A 122 7.21 -14.43 9.62
CA ILE A 122 7.78 -13.19 9.08
C ILE A 122 8.99 -12.84 9.93
N LEU A 123 10.14 -12.54 9.32
CA LEU A 123 11.32 -12.15 10.07
C LEU A 123 11.15 -10.75 10.66
N TYR A 124 11.71 -10.49 11.86
CA TYR A 124 11.70 -9.13 12.41
C TYR A 124 12.38 -8.12 11.48
N SER A 125 13.37 -8.54 10.69
CA SER A 125 14.04 -7.70 9.69
C SER A 125 13.15 -7.27 8.52
N ASP A 126 12.03 -7.96 8.27
CA ASP A 126 11.03 -7.61 7.26
C ASP A 126 9.95 -6.65 7.79
N MET A 127 10.01 -6.27 9.06
CA MET A 127 9.09 -5.29 9.65
C MET A 127 9.35 -3.88 9.09
N PRO A 128 8.33 -2.99 9.08
CA PRO A 128 8.50 -1.61 8.64
C PRO A 128 9.62 -0.89 9.39
N LYS A 129 10.42 -0.09 8.70
CA LYS A 129 11.56 0.63 9.30
C LYS A 129 11.20 1.39 10.58
N PRO A 130 10.05 2.10 10.68
CA PRO A 130 9.66 2.79 11.91
C PRO A 130 9.55 1.91 13.16
N VAL A 131 9.32 0.60 13.02
CA VAL A 131 9.17 -0.30 14.19
C VAL A 131 10.45 -1.07 14.53
N LEU A 132 11.52 -0.90 13.76
CA LEU A 132 12.75 -1.69 13.91
C LEU A 132 13.64 -1.20 15.06
N ASP A 133 13.73 0.11 15.27
CA ASP A 133 14.61 0.73 16.26
C ASP A 133 13.82 1.41 17.37
N ARG A 134 13.84 0.83 18.57
CA ARG A 134 13.13 1.35 19.75
C ARG A 134 13.62 2.71 20.23
N THR A 135 14.81 3.12 19.80
CA THR A 135 15.38 4.43 20.17
C THR A 135 14.99 5.54 19.20
N ASP A 136 14.40 5.20 18.05
CA ASP A 136 13.91 6.18 17.08
C ASP A 136 12.57 6.77 17.51
N LYS A 137 12.36 8.06 17.24
CA LYS A 137 11.10 8.74 17.54
C LYS A 137 9.92 8.18 16.73
N ALA A 138 10.16 7.68 15.52
CA ALA A 138 9.13 7.03 14.70
C ALA A 138 8.55 5.81 15.42
N TYR A 139 9.40 5.05 16.11
CA TYR A 139 8.98 3.87 16.86
C TYR A 139 8.01 4.24 17.97
N GLU A 140 8.34 5.27 18.75
CA GLU A 140 7.47 5.80 19.81
C GLU A 140 6.09 6.15 19.26
N TYR A 141 6.02 6.92 18.15
CA TYR A 141 4.75 7.30 17.54
C TYR A 141 3.93 6.11 17.02
N VAL A 142 4.60 5.11 16.44
CA VAL A 142 3.90 3.91 15.97
C VAL A 142 3.33 3.11 17.14
N ILE A 143 4.08 2.93 18.24
CA ILE A 143 3.59 2.24 19.43
C ILE A 143 2.45 3.02 20.11
N GLU A 144 2.55 4.35 20.20
CA GLU A 144 1.48 5.20 20.70
C GLU A 144 0.21 5.07 19.84
N SER A 145 0.34 5.13 18.52
CA SER A 145 -0.76 4.94 17.59
C SER A 145 -1.41 3.58 17.77
N ALA A 146 -0.63 2.49 17.73
CA ALA A 146 -1.12 1.12 17.95
C ALA A 146 -1.82 0.94 19.31
N THR A 147 -1.33 1.60 20.36
CA THR A 147 -1.95 1.57 21.69
C THR A 147 -3.33 2.24 21.73
N CYS A 148 -3.56 3.22 20.86
CA CYS A 148 -4.83 3.94 20.74
C CYS A 148 -5.88 3.19 19.92
N PHE A 149 -5.49 2.26 19.03
CA PHE A 149 -6.44 1.55 18.15
C PHE A 149 -7.63 0.90 18.87
N PRO A 150 -7.42 0.18 20.01
CA PRO A 150 -8.52 -0.44 20.74
C PRO A 150 -9.51 0.55 21.37
N SER A 151 -9.22 1.85 21.40
CA SER A 151 -10.14 2.89 21.88
C SER A 151 -11.09 3.43 20.81
N SER A 152 -10.92 3.02 19.54
CA SER A 152 -11.85 3.36 18.47
C SER A 152 -13.18 2.60 18.60
N VAL A 153 -14.25 3.19 18.08
CA VAL A 153 -15.59 2.56 17.99
C VAL A 153 -15.59 1.42 16.96
N GLY A 154 -14.68 1.46 15.99
CA GLY A 154 -14.48 0.41 15.01
C GLY A 154 -13.33 0.69 14.07
N ILE A 155 -12.86 -0.37 13.42
CA ILE A 155 -11.76 -0.32 12.45
C ILE A 155 -12.33 -0.66 11.08
N ILE A 156 -12.13 0.22 10.12
CA ILE A 156 -12.47 0.03 8.71
C ILE A 156 -11.21 -0.47 8.02
N ALA A 157 -11.30 -1.54 7.24
CA ALA A 157 -10.16 -2.10 6.52
C ALA A 157 -10.47 -2.16 5.02
N ASN A 158 -9.51 -1.73 4.20
CA ASN A 158 -9.60 -1.87 2.75
C ASN A 158 -9.19 -3.28 2.32
N THR A 159 -9.99 -4.28 2.69
CA THR A 159 -9.79 -5.69 2.34
C THR A 159 -11.14 -6.41 2.35
N PHE A 160 -11.16 -7.70 2.05
CA PHE A 160 -12.34 -8.55 2.11
C PHE A 160 -12.00 -9.94 2.69
N GLU A 161 -13.01 -10.62 3.24
CA GLU A 161 -12.82 -11.77 4.12
C GLU A 161 -12.08 -12.95 3.49
N SER A 162 -12.38 -13.27 2.23
CA SER A 162 -11.76 -14.37 1.51
C SER A 162 -10.31 -14.10 1.08
N LEU A 163 -9.85 -12.83 1.08
CA LEU A 163 -8.46 -12.50 0.78
C LEU A 163 -7.54 -12.75 1.98
N GLU A 164 -7.99 -12.44 3.20
CA GLU A 164 -7.16 -12.41 4.41
C GLU A 164 -7.80 -13.16 5.60
N THR A 165 -8.40 -14.32 5.34
CA THR A 165 -9.20 -15.08 6.31
C THR A 165 -8.47 -15.35 7.63
N ARG A 166 -7.19 -15.73 7.58
CA ARG A 166 -6.42 -16.08 8.78
C ARG A 166 -6.18 -14.88 9.68
N ALA A 167 -5.75 -13.75 9.12
CA ALA A 167 -5.50 -12.53 9.86
C ALA A 167 -6.80 -11.98 10.44
N LEU A 168 -7.87 -11.93 9.64
CA LEU A 168 -9.18 -11.47 10.09
C LEU A 168 -9.74 -12.32 11.22
N LYS A 169 -9.59 -13.65 11.13
CA LYS A 169 -9.98 -14.56 12.20
C LYS A 169 -9.20 -14.30 13.49
N ALA A 170 -7.89 -14.10 13.42
CA ALA A 170 -7.09 -13.81 14.60
C ALA A 170 -7.50 -12.49 15.29
N ILE A 171 -7.86 -11.48 14.49
CA ILE A 171 -8.33 -10.20 15.04
C ILE A 171 -9.72 -10.39 15.67
N SER A 172 -10.66 -11.06 14.98
CA SER A 172 -12.02 -11.28 15.50
C SER A 172 -12.05 -12.15 16.75
N ASP A 173 -11.12 -13.10 16.88
CA ASP A 173 -10.98 -13.96 18.06
C ASP A 173 -10.30 -13.23 19.24
N GLY A 174 -9.93 -11.96 19.09
CA GLY A 174 -9.33 -11.15 20.16
C GLY A 174 -7.84 -11.40 20.40
N LEU A 175 -7.18 -12.19 19.55
CA LEU A 175 -5.80 -12.64 19.78
C LEU A 175 -4.79 -11.50 19.61
N CYS A 176 -5.06 -10.55 18.72
CA CYS A 176 -4.13 -9.47 18.41
C CYS A 176 -4.03 -8.44 19.54
N VAL A 177 -5.05 -8.31 20.39
CA VAL A 177 -5.09 -7.32 21.49
C VAL A 177 -5.41 -8.02 22.82
N PRO A 178 -4.49 -8.83 23.38
CA PRO A 178 -4.79 -9.77 24.47
C PRO A 178 -5.33 -9.14 25.77
N ASN A 179 -5.10 -7.84 26.00
CA ASN A 179 -5.47 -7.14 27.23
C ASN A 179 -6.65 -6.17 27.07
N LYS A 180 -7.29 -6.10 25.89
CA LYS A 180 -8.42 -5.20 25.63
C LYS A 180 -9.43 -5.87 24.70
N THR A 181 -10.64 -5.33 24.63
CA THR A 181 -11.61 -5.75 23.62
C THR A 181 -11.17 -5.25 22.25
N THR A 182 -11.12 -6.14 21.26
CA THR A 182 -10.91 -5.76 19.87
C THR A 182 -12.14 -5.00 19.36
N PRO A 183 -11.98 -3.79 18.77
CA PRO A 183 -13.08 -3.09 18.12
C PRO A 183 -13.66 -3.90 16.95
N PRO A 184 -14.94 -3.72 16.59
CA PRO A 184 -15.50 -4.34 15.40
C PRO A 184 -14.72 -3.92 14.16
N ILE A 185 -14.44 -4.89 13.27
CA ILE A 185 -13.80 -4.63 11.99
C ILE A 185 -14.84 -4.60 10.88
N TYR A 186 -14.75 -3.61 10.00
CA TYR A 186 -15.55 -3.45 8.80
C TYR A 186 -14.64 -3.59 7.59
N CYS A 187 -14.58 -4.79 7.02
CA CYS A 187 -13.87 -5.04 5.77
C CYS A 187 -14.76 -4.54 4.62
N ILE A 188 -14.40 -3.42 3.99
CA ILE A 188 -15.24 -2.78 2.96
C ILE A 188 -14.58 -2.77 1.58
N GLY A 189 -13.49 -3.52 1.41
CA GLY A 189 -12.69 -3.54 0.19
C GLY A 189 -13.14 -4.57 -0.86
N PRO A 190 -12.47 -4.61 -2.02
CA PRO A 190 -11.43 -3.67 -2.42
C PRO A 190 -12.01 -2.31 -2.85
N LEU A 191 -11.55 -1.24 -2.20
CA LEU A 191 -11.79 0.14 -2.61
C LEU A 191 -10.63 0.56 -3.52
N ILE A 192 -10.88 0.53 -4.81
CA ILE A 192 -9.95 0.98 -5.85
C ILE A 192 -10.48 2.25 -6.51
N THR A 193 -9.57 3.07 -7.04
CA THR A 193 -10.00 4.23 -7.81
C THR A 193 -10.69 3.77 -9.10
N SER A 194 -11.84 4.36 -9.43
CA SER A 194 -12.41 4.17 -10.75
C SER A 194 -11.50 4.83 -11.78
N SER A 195 -11.39 4.23 -12.96
CA SER A 195 -10.69 4.79 -14.12
C SER A 195 -11.40 6.05 -14.60
N THR A 196 -11.28 7.14 -13.84
CA THR A 196 -11.77 8.44 -14.25
C THR A 196 -10.73 9.03 -15.18
N GLU A 197 -11.14 9.20 -16.44
CA GLU A 197 -10.43 9.99 -17.42
C GLU A 197 -10.14 11.37 -16.81
N LYS A 198 -8.88 11.61 -16.45
CA LYS A 198 -8.45 13.00 -16.24
C LYS A 198 -8.58 13.66 -17.60
N ASN A 199 -9.28 14.80 -17.68
CA ASN A 199 -9.48 15.63 -18.88
C ASN A 199 -8.20 15.90 -19.69
N GLY A 200 -7.84 14.93 -20.52
CA GLY A 200 -6.67 14.84 -21.37
C GLY A 200 -6.84 13.54 -22.16
N GLY A 201 -6.49 13.52 -23.44
CA GLY A 201 -6.76 12.37 -24.31
C GLY A 201 -6.22 11.04 -23.78
N VAL A 202 -6.57 9.94 -24.47
CA VAL A 202 -6.09 8.60 -24.14
C VAL A 202 -4.57 8.61 -23.98
N PRO A 203 -4.02 8.26 -22.80
CA PRO A 203 -2.57 8.21 -22.60
C PRO A 203 -1.90 7.30 -23.63
N GLU A 204 -0.79 7.76 -24.21
CA GLU A 204 -0.08 7.07 -25.31
C GLU A 204 0.29 5.62 -24.97
N CYS A 205 0.58 5.34 -23.71
CA CYS A 205 0.84 3.99 -23.23
C CYS A 205 -0.34 3.03 -23.41
N LEU A 206 -1.59 3.51 -23.32
CA LEU A 206 -2.77 2.68 -23.55
C LEU A 206 -2.90 2.36 -25.04
N THR A 207 -2.66 3.33 -25.93
CA THR A 207 -2.61 3.10 -27.37
C THR A 207 -1.53 2.09 -27.77
N TRP A 208 -0.36 2.14 -27.09
CA TRP A 208 0.67 1.13 -27.29
C TRP A 208 0.22 -0.27 -26.81
N LEU A 209 -0.55 -0.36 -25.73
CA LEU A 209 -1.10 -1.64 -25.24
C LEU A 209 -2.15 -2.24 -26.19
N ASP A 210 -2.95 -1.40 -26.86
CA ASP A 210 -3.96 -1.83 -27.84
C ASP A 210 -3.35 -2.64 -29.00
N SER A 211 -2.08 -2.36 -29.36
CA SER A 211 -1.38 -3.08 -30.43
C SER A 211 -0.69 -4.37 -29.98
N GLN A 212 -0.73 -4.71 -28.68
CA GLN A 212 -0.06 -5.89 -28.16
C GLN A 212 -1.00 -7.11 -28.09
N PRO A 213 -0.49 -8.34 -28.23
CA PRO A 213 -1.29 -9.55 -28.00
C PRO A 213 -1.85 -9.61 -26.58
N SER A 214 -2.99 -10.30 -26.42
CA SER A 214 -3.61 -10.54 -25.12
C SER A 214 -2.63 -11.19 -24.13
N ARG A 215 -2.60 -10.68 -22.90
CA ARG A 215 -1.77 -11.17 -21.77
C ARG A 215 -0.28 -11.32 -22.11
N SER A 216 0.26 -10.51 -23.00
CA SER A 216 1.65 -10.58 -23.46
C SER A 216 2.58 -9.54 -22.85
N VAL A 217 2.04 -8.54 -22.16
CA VAL A 217 2.81 -7.42 -21.60
C VAL A 217 2.98 -7.58 -20.09
N ILE A 218 4.22 -7.47 -19.61
CA ILE A 218 4.49 -7.26 -18.18
C ILE A 218 4.49 -5.76 -17.86
N PHE A 219 3.72 -5.35 -16.87
CA PHE A 219 3.71 -3.98 -16.37
C PHE A 219 4.66 -3.84 -15.18
N LEU A 220 5.48 -2.80 -15.15
CA LEU A 220 6.39 -2.49 -14.03
C LEU A 220 6.06 -1.10 -13.48
N CYS A 221 5.60 -1.05 -12.24
CA CYS A 221 5.32 0.21 -11.54
C CYS A 221 5.49 0.05 -10.03
N PHE A 222 6.23 0.98 -9.44
CA PHE A 222 6.70 0.90 -8.05
C PHE A 222 6.08 1.98 -7.16
N GLY A 223 4.85 2.39 -7.51
CA GLY A 223 4.09 3.38 -6.78
C GLY A 223 4.56 4.83 -6.99
N SER A 224 4.04 5.73 -6.15
CA SER A 224 4.36 7.15 -6.21
C SER A 224 5.66 7.53 -5.49
N LEU A 225 6.04 6.77 -4.46
CA LEU A 225 7.20 7.08 -3.62
C LEU A 225 8.44 6.23 -3.92
N GLY A 226 8.26 5.07 -4.58
CA GLY A 226 9.35 4.14 -4.86
C GLY A 226 10.36 4.72 -5.84
N LEU A 227 11.64 4.69 -5.47
CA LEU A 227 12.75 5.13 -6.30
C LEU A 227 13.84 4.04 -6.32
N PHE A 228 14.58 4.00 -7.43
CA PHE A 228 15.71 3.10 -7.62
C PHE A 228 16.96 3.90 -7.92
N SER A 229 18.11 3.40 -7.47
CA SER A 229 19.40 3.97 -7.89
C SER A 229 19.58 3.81 -9.40
N LYS A 230 20.47 4.63 -9.98
CA LYS A 230 20.79 4.54 -11.40
C LYS A 230 21.33 3.15 -11.78
N GLU A 231 22.11 2.55 -10.90
CA GLU A 231 22.64 1.19 -11.05
C GLU A 231 21.50 0.16 -11.10
N GLN A 232 20.52 0.26 -10.19
CA GLN A 232 19.39 -0.66 -10.18
C GLN A 232 18.47 -0.48 -11.39
N LEU A 233 18.27 0.76 -11.88
CA LEU A 233 17.55 1.01 -13.13
C LEU A 233 18.23 0.36 -14.34
N ARG A 234 19.57 0.37 -14.40
CA ARG A 234 20.34 -0.32 -15.45
C ARG A 234 20.14 -1.84 -15.39
N GLU A 235 20.18 -2.44 -14.19
CA GLU A 235 19.93 -3.88 -14.04
C GLU A 235 18.51 -4.25 -14.49
N ILE A 236 17.51 -3.44 -14.14
CA ILE A 236 16.12 -3.64 -14.59
C ILE A 236 16.05 -3.58 -16.12
N ALA A 237 16.65 -2.56 -16.74
CA ALA A 237 16.65 -2.40 -18.19
C ALA A 237 17.29 -3.61 -18.89
N ILE A 238 18.48 -4.05 -18.45
CA ILE A 238 19.16 -5.20 -19.04
C ILE A 238 18.36 -6.49 -18.81
N GLY A 239 17.77 -6.68 -17.62
CA GLY A 239 16.94 -7.84 -17.31
C GLY A 239 15.68 -7.91 -18.19
N LEU A 240 15.01 -6.78 -18.40
CA LEU A 240 13.89 -6.67 -19.32
C LEU A 240 14.30 -6.98 -20.76
N GLU A 241 15.41 -6.40 -21.23
CA GLU A 241 15.93 -6.63 -22.57
C GLU A 241 16.22 -8.12 -22.82
N ARG A 242 16.89 -8.78 -21.86
CA ARG A 242 17.26 -10.20 -21.93
C ARG A 242 16.08 -11.15 -21.82
N SER A 243 15.04 -10.79 -21.07
CA SER A 243 13.83 -11.62 -20.93
C SER A 243 13.10 -11.85 -22.25
N GLY A 244 13.28 -10.96 -23.23
CA GLY A 244 12.57 -10.99 -24.51
C GLY A 244 11.06 -10.71 -24.40
N GLN A 245 10.54 -10.48 -23.19
CA GLN A 245 9.12 -10.22 -22.95
C GLN A 245 8.73 -8.80 -23.38
N ARG A 246 7.44 -8.60 -23.70
CA ARG A 246 6.92 -7.25 -23.89
C ARG A 246 6.73 -6.59 -22.54
N PHE A 247 7.08 -5.31 -22.42
CA PHE A 247 6.98 -4.60 -21.14
C PHE A 247 6.46 -3.18 -21.28
N LEU A 248 5.73 -2.75 -20.27
CA LEU A 248 5.40 -1.36 -20.02
C LEU A 248 6.03 -0.96 -18.68
N TRP A 249 6.97 -0.03 -18.68
CA TRP A 249 7.74 0.31 -17.48
C TRP A 249 7.63 1.79 -17.12
N VAL A 250 7.15 2.08 -15.91
CA VAL A 250 7.15 3.44 -15.35
C VAL A 250 8.50 3.74 -14.71
N VAL A 251 9.22 4.71 -15.25
CA VAL A 251 10.53 5.15 -14.74
C VAL A 251 10.39 6.49 -14.04
N ARG A 252 11.09 6.63 -12.92
CA ARG A 252 11.25 7.87 -12.16
C ARG A 252 12.73 8.22 -12.04
N ASN A 253 13.02 9.48 -11.73
CA ASN A 253 14.39 9.89 -11.44
C ASN A 253 14.94 9.13 -10.21
N PRO A 254 16.25 8.80 -10.20
CA PRO A 254 16.88 8.24 -9.02
C PRO A 254 16.76 9.14 -7.79
N PRO A 255 16.91 8.58 -6.58
CA PRO A 255 17.00 9.38 -5.37
C PRO A 255 18.10 10.45 -5.47
N SER A 256 17.80 11.68 -5.06
CA SER A 256 18.80 12.72 -4.84
C SER A 256 19.57 12.48 -3.54
N ASP A 257 20.78 13.06 -3.40
CA ASP A 257 21.57 12.96 -2.17
C ASP A 257 20.70 13.33 -0.95
N ASN A 258 20.60 12.39 0.01
CA ASN A 258 19.79 12.42 1.25
C ASN A 258 18.32 12.00 1.17
N GLN A 259 17.77 11.59 0.03
CA GLN A 259 16.37 11.16 -0.08
C GLN A 259 16.26 9.76 -0.67
N THR A 260 15.49 8.85 -0.06
CA THR A 260 15.28 7.47 -0.59
C THR A 260 13.89 7.25 -1.18
N LEU A 261 12.98 8.23 -1.03
CA LEU A 261 11.59 8.17 -1.46
C LEU A 261 11.17 9.49 -2.13
N ALA A 262 10.30 9.45 -3.13
CA ALA A 262 9.79 10.67 -3.77
C ALA A 262 8.76 11.41 -2.91
N THR A 263 9.22 12.13 -1.88
CA THR A 263 8.33 12.94 -1.01
C THR A 263 7.95 14.29 -1.59
N SER A 264 8.42 14.61 -2.81
CA SER A 264 8.07 15.82 -3.55
C SER A 264 7.82 15.50 -5.03
N PRO A 265 7.06 16.35 -5.77
CA PRO A 265 6.85 16.17 -7.19
C PRO A 265 8.18 16.07 -7.94
N GLN A 266 8.32 15.02 -8.73
CA GLN A 266 9.52 14.77 -9.54
C GLN A 266 9.31 15.38 -10.93
N SER A 267 10.35 15.98 -11.50
CA SER A 267 10.39 16.27 -12.93
C SER A 267 10.47 14.97 -13.73
N ASP A 268 10.15 15.06 -15.02
CA ASP A 268 10.29 13.91 -15.91
C ASP A 268 11.74 13.43 -15.99
N PRO A 269 11.98 12.11 -15.96
CA PRO A 269 13.31 11.58 -16.13
C PRO A 269 13.87 11.78 -17.54
N ASP A 270 15.17 12.02 -17.56
CA ASP A 270 15.98 11.89 -18.77
C ASP A 270 16.35 10.42 -18.98
N LEU A 271 15.57 9.73 -19.81
CA LEU A 271 15.72 8.29 -20.02
C LEU A 271 17.05 7.93 -20.67
N ASP A 272 17.59 8.78 -21.55
CA ASP A 272 18.84 8.52 -22.27
C ASP A 272 20.04 8.53 -21.31
N SER A 273 20.01 9.38 -20.28
CA SER A 273 21.07 9.37 -19.26
C SER A 273 20.90 8.28 -18.20
N LEU A 274 19.67 7.80 -17.96
CA LEU A 274 19.38 6.81 -16.92
C LEU A 274 19.51 5.36 -17.38
N LEU A 275 19.12 5.08 -18.63
CA LEU A 275 19.07 3.73 -19.19
C LEU A 275 20.37 3.40 -19.95
N PRO A 276 20.66 2.12 -20.21
CA PRO A 276 21.81 1.75 -21.03
C PRO A 276 21.72 2.34 -22.44
N ASP A 277 22.85 2.77 -23.01
CA ASP A 277 22.92 3.37 -24.35
C ASP A 277 22.20 2.51 -25.38
N GLY A 278 21.27 3.11 -26.15
CA GLY A 278 20.48 2.44 -27.19
C GLY A 278 19.41 1.47 -26.68
N PHE A 279 19.14 1.38 -25.38
CA PHE A 279 18.13 0.48 -24.82
C PHE A 279 16.73 0.72 -25.42
N LEU A 280 16.31 1.99 -25.51
CA LEU A 280 15.01 2.36 -26.08
C LEU A 280 14.90 1.89 -27.53
N ASP A 281 15.95 2.07 -28.34
CA ASP A 281 15.98 1.63 -29.73
C ASP A 281 15.97 0.11 -29.90
N ARG A 282 16.72 -0.63 -29.06
CA ARG A 282 16.80 -2.10 -29.11
C ARG A 282 15.52 -2.79 -28.62
N THR A 283 14.68 -2.08 -27.88
CA THR A 283 13.44 -2.62 -27.29
C THR A 283 12.16 -2.02 -27.85
N LYS A 284 12.23 -1.02 -28.75
CA LYS A 284 11.06 -0.29 -29.28
C LYS A 284 9.93 -1.15 -29.87
N ASP A 285 10.25 -2.36 -30.32
CA ASP A 285 9.28 -3.30 -30.89
C ASP A 285 8.45 -4.05 -29.81
N ARG A 286 8.93 -4.07 -28.56
CA ARG A 286 8.34 -4.85 -27.46
C ARG A 286 8.26 -4.11 -26.13
N GLY A 287 8.91 -2.97 -25.98
CA GLY A 287 8.99 -2.20 -24.75
C GLY A 287 8.46 -0.78 -24.91
N TYR A 288 7.74 -0.29 -23.91
CA TYR A 288 7.35 1.10 -23.78
C TYR A 288 7.71 1.63 -22.39
N VAL A 289 8.42 2.76 -22.34
CA VAL A 289 8.88 3.37 -21.09
C VAL A 289 8.09 4.66 -20.84
N VAL A 290 7.32 4.67 -19.75
CA VAL A 290 6.52 5.83 -19.34
C VAL A 290 7.31 6.64 -18.32
N LYS A 291 7.34 7.96 -18.51
CA LYS A 291 7.96 8.89 -17.58
C LYS A 291 7.02 9.18 -16.42
N THR A 292 7.50 9.03 -15.19
CA THR A 292 6.89 9.49 -13.94
C THR A 292 5.57 8.80 -13.52
N TRP A 293 4.58 8.65 -14.40
CA TRP A 293 3.26 8.16 -14.02
C TRP A 293 2.51 7.52 -15.19
N ALA A 294 1.78 6.43 -14.91
CA ALA A 294 0.85 5.78 -15.84
C ALA A 294 -0.53 5.61 -15.17
N PRO A 295 -1.63 5.54 -15.96
CA PRO A 295 -2.97 5.26 -15.43
C PRO A 295 -3.09 3.80 -14.99
N GLN A 296 -2.48 3.46 -13.85
CA GLN A 296 -2.25 2.09 -13.40
C GLN A 296 -3.51 1.20 -13.42
N VAL A 297 -4.66 1.69 -12.94
CA VAL A 297 -5.92 0.93 -12.97
C VAL A 297 -6.32 0.59 -14.42
N ALA A 298 -6.21 1.53 -15.35
CA ALA A 298 -6.54 1.30 -16.76
C ALA A 298 -5.54 0.33 -17.41
N VAL A 299 -4.25 0.46 -17.09
CA VAL A 299 -3.21 -0.47 -17.55
C VAL A 299 -3.47 -1.88 -17.05
N LEU A 300 -3.72 -2.08 -15.75
CA LEU A 300 -3.95 -3.40 -15.17
C LEU A 300 -5.22 -4.06 -15.71
N ASN A 301 -6.26 -3.29 -16.02
CA ASN A 301 -7.48 -3.80 -16.65
C ASN A 301 -7.36 -4.00 -18.17
N HIS A 302 -6.23 -3.64 -18.78
CA HIS A 302 -6.05 -3.81 -20.22
C HIS A 302 -5.78 -5.28 -20.57
N ASN A 303 -6.50 -5.81 -21.58
CA ASN A 303 -6.43 -7.23 -21.97
C ASN A 303 -5.02 -7.71 -22.32
N SER A 304 -4.17 -6.83 -22.84
CA SER A 304 -2.77 -7.14 -23.19
C SER A 304 -1.85 -7.33 -21.98
N VAL A 305 -2.22 -6.87 -20.79
CA VAL A 305 -1.39 -7.01 -19.59
C VAL A 305 -1.54 -8.43 -19.02
N GLY A 306 -0.40 -9.13 -18.96
CA GLY A 306 -0.31 -10.51 -18.49
C GLY A 306 0.31 -10.67 -17.10
N GLY A 307 0.98 -9.65 -16.58
CA GLY A 307 1.63 -9.70 -15.27
C GLY A 307 2.06 -8.31 -14.77
N PHE A 308 2.31 -8.20 -13.47
CA PHE A 308 2.65 -6.95 -12.80
C PHE A 308 3.85 -7.09 -11.86
N VAL A 309 4.96 -6.41 -12.16
CA VAL A 309 6.04 -6.20 -11.18
C VAL A 309 5.71 -4.97 -10.36
N THR A 310 5.48 -5.18 -9.06
CA THR A 310 4.98 -4.15 -8.15
C THR A 310 5.82 -4.08 -6.90
N HIS A 311 5.90 -2.88 -6.32
CA HIS A 311 6.44 -2.69 -4.98
C HIS A 311 5.64 -3.39 -3.86
N GLY A 312 4.46 -3.96 -4.13
CA GLY A 312 3.64 -4.63 -3.10
C GLY A 312 2.92 -3.68 -2.14
N GLY A 313 2.81 -2.39 -2.47
CA GLY A 313 1.95 -1.45 -1.73
C GLY A 313 0.49 -1.86 -1.84
N TRP A 314 -0.26 -1.77 -0.73
CA TRP A 314 -1.58 -2.41 -0.62
C TRP A 314 -2.59 -1.95 -1.67
N ASN A 315 -2.63 -0.66 -2.02
CA ASN A 315 -3.51 -0.18 -3.09
C ASN A 315 -3.22 -0.86 -4.43
N SER A 316 -1.94 -0.97 -4.81
CA SER A 316 -1.54 -1.63 -6.07
C SER A 316 -1.81 -3.14 -6.06
N VAL A 317 -1.75 -3.76 -4.88
CA VAL A 317 -2.15 -5.17 -4.69
C VAL A 317 -3.64 -5.32 -4.96
N LEU A 318 -4.49 -4.48 -4.36
CA LEU A 318 -5.94 -4.55 -4.57
C LEU A 318 -6.34 -4.26 -6.02
N GLU A 319 -5.66 -3.32 -6.69
CA GLU A 319 -5.87 -3.05 -8.12
C GLU A 319 -5.52 -4.27 -8.99
N ALA A 320 -4.40 -4.95 -8.70
CA ALA A 320 -3.99 -6.14 -9.42
C ALA A 320 -4.91 -7.35 -9.17
N VAL A 321 -5.33 -7.55 -7.91
CA VAL A 321 -6.32 -8.57 -7.53
C VAL A 321 -7.65 -8.32 -8.25
N SER A 322 -8.14 -7.07 -8.24
CA SER A 322 -9.40 -6.70 -8.91
C SER A 322 -9.31 -6.85 -10.43
N ALA A 323 -8.12 -6.67 -11.02
CA ALA A 323 -7.90 -6.91 -12.44
C ALA A 323 -7.72 -8.40 -12.79
N GLY A 324 -7.30 -9.23 -11.83
CA GLY A 324 -6.94 -10.64 -12.04
C GLY A 324 -5.54 -10.82 -12.62
N VAL A 325 -4.62 -9.88 -12.35
CA VAL A 325 -3.25 -9.86 -12.89
C VAL A 325 -2.26 -10.42 -11.85
N PRO A 326 -1.53 -11.50 -12.15
CA PRO A 326 -0.55 -12.07 -11.22
C PRO A 326 0.65 -11.13 -11.05
N MET A 327 1.33 -11.23 -9.91
CA MET A 327 2.36 -10.27 -9.51
C MET A 327 3.75 -10.88 -9.31
N VAL A 328 4.79 -10.08 -9.55
CA VAL A 328 6.09 -10.21 -8.89
C VAL A 328 6.19 -9.09 -7.85
N VAL A 329 6.43 -9.43 -6.59
CA VAL A 329 6.49 -8.45 -5.49
C VAL A 329 7.93 -8.08 -5.19
N TRP A 330 8.23 -6.79 -5.39
CA TRP A 330 9.54 -6.16 -5.19
C TRP A 330 9.47 -5.03 -4.15
N PRO A 331 9.46 -5.36 -2.85
CA PRO A 331 9.22 -4.39 -1.78
C PRO A 331 10.34 -3.35 -1.65
N LEU A 332 9.98 -2.11 -1.33
CA LEU A 332 10.89 -0.97 -1.20
C LEU A 332 10.79 -0.28 0.17
N TYR A 333 9.58 -0.07 0.69
CA TYR A 333 9.33 0.72 1.90
C TYR A 333 8.05 0.29 2.65
N ALA A 334 7.75 0.97 3.76
CA ALA A 334 6.58 0.72 4.61
C ALA A 334 6.42 -0.78 4.96
N GLU A 335 5.21 -1.32 4.85
CA GLU A 335 4.85 -2.70 5.15
C GLU A 335 5.01 -3.66 3.96
N GLN A 336 5.59 -3.21 2.84
CA GLN A 336 5.63 -3.99 1.60
C GLN A 336 6.35 -5.33 1.73
N ARG A 337 7.33 -5.44 2.62
CA ARG A 337 8.01 -6.72 2.91
C ARG A 337 7.08 -7.73 3.60
N ILE A 338 6.21 -7.28 4.50
CA ILE A 338 5.14 -8.10 5.08
C ILE A 338 4.14 -8.49 3.99
N ASN A 339 3.71 -7.54 3.15
CA ASN A 339 2.79 -7.81 2.05
C ASN A 339 3.39 -8.86 1.10
N LYS A 340 4.69 -8.82 0.80
CA LYS A 340 5.38 -9.86 0.01
C LYS A 340 5.17 -11.26 0.62
N VAL A 341 5.43 -11.42 1.92
CA VAL A 341 5.28 -12.73 2.58
C VAL A 341 3.82 -13.20 2.52
N LEU A 342 2.86 -12.32 2.80
CA LEU A 342 1.43 -12.68 2.74
C LEU A 342 1.00 -13.08 1.31
N LEU A 343 1.42 -12.32 0.30
CA LEU A 343 1.05 -12.55 -1.10
C LEU A 343 1.65 -13.84 -1.67
N VAL A 344 2.88 -14.18 -1.27
CA VAL A 344 3.63 -15.32 -1.78
C VAL A 344 3.33 -16.58 -0.98
N GLU A 345 3.45 -16.54 0.35
CA GLU A 345 3.41 -17.74 1.19
C GLU A 345 1.97 -18.13 1.58
N GLU A 346 1.12 -17.14 1.85
CA GLU A 346 -0.24 -17.39 2.35
C GLU A 346 -1.28 -17.37 1.21
N MET A 347 -1.39 -16.26 0.48
CA MET A 347 -2.36 -16.09 -0.60
C MET A 347 -1.97 -16.86 -1.86
N LYS A 348 -0.66 -17.01 -2.11
CA LYS A 348 -0.09 -17.68 -3.28
C LYS A 348 -0.55 -17.09 -4.62
N ILE A 349 -0.64 -15.75 -4.67
CA ILE A 349 -1.04 -14.97 -5.86
C ILE A 349 0.11 -14.15 -6.45
N ALA A 350 1.33 -14.37 -5.97
CA ALA A 350 2.51 -13.66 -6.44
C ALA A 350 3.80 -14.49 -6.34
N LEU A 351 4.80 -14.07 -7.10
CA LEU A 351 6.18 -14.51 -6.99
C LEU A 351 7.03 -13.46 -6.23
N PRO A 352 8.02 -13.87 -5.44
CA PRO A 352 8.92 -12.91 -4.78
C PRO A 352 10.05 -12.48 -5.71
N ILE A 353 10.45 -11.20 -5.64
CA ILE A 353 11.81 -10.82 -6.07
C ILE A 353 12.81 -11.22 -4.97
N ASN A 354 13.96 -11.74 -5.38
CA ASN A 354 15.08 -11.97 -4.48
C ASN A 354 16.09 -10.81 -4.55
N GLU A 355 16.33 -10.18 -3.40
CA GLU A 355 17.29 -9.10 -3.25
C GLU A 355 18.55 -9.63 -2.54
N SER A 356 19.72 -9.09 -2.85
CA SER A 356 20.90 -9.23 -1.98
C SER A 356 20.69 -8.47 -0.67
N LYS A 357 21.57 -8.69 0.32
CA LYS A 357 21.44 -8.10 1.66
C LYS A 357 21.32 -6.57 1.69
N ASN A 358 21.82 -5.89 0.67
CA ASN A 358 21.73 -4.42 0.51
C ASN A 358 20.50 -3.96 -0.29
N GLY A 359 19.56 -4.85 -0.63
CA GLY A 359 18.36 -4.53 -1.41
C GLY A 359 18.55 -4.48 -2.93
N PHE A 360 19.73 -4.86 -3.42
CA PHE A 360 20.03 -4.87 -4.86
C PHE A 360 19.52 -6.14 -5.54
N VAL A 361 19.04 -6.01 -6.77
CA VAL A 361 18.52 -7.12 -7.59
C VAL A 361 19.31 -7.17 -8.89
N ALA A 362 19.97 -8.30 -9.12
CA ALA A 362 20.78 -8.51 -10.31
C ALA A 362 19.93 -8.71 -11.58
N VAL A 363 20.52 -8.43 -12.74
CA VAL A 363 19.95 -8.67 -14.08
C VAL A 363 19.30 -10.05 -14.17
N SER A 364 20.00 -11.09 -13.70
CA SER A 364 19.55 -12.48 -13.80
C SER A 364 18.27 -12.75 -13.01
N GLU A 365 18.07 -12.08 -11.87
CA GLU A 365 16.83 -12.22 -11.10
C GLU A 365 15.68 -11.47 -11.77
N VAL A 366 15.92 -10.27 -12.32
CA VAL A 366 14.90 -9.54 -13.10
C VAL A 366 14.48 -10.35 -14.31
N GLU A 367 15.44 -10.81 -15.12
CA GLU A 367 15.22 -11.66 -16.30
C GLU A 367 14.41 -12.91 -15.93
N LYS A 368 14.83 -13.60 -14.86
CA LYS A 368 14.15 -14.80 -14.36
C LYS A 368 12.70 -14.50 -13.99
N ARG A 369 12.43 -13.52 -13.13
CA ARG A 369 11.07 -13.27 -12.63
C ARG A 369 10.13 -12.74 -13.69
N VAL A 370 10.64 -11.91 -14.61
CA VAL A 370 9.86 -11.44 -15.76
C VAL A 370 9.49 -12.61 -16.67
N THR A 371 10.45 -13.49 -16.98
CA THR A 371 10.22 -14.66 -17.83
C THR A 371 9.27 -15.65 -17.16
N GLU A 372 9.52 -15.97 -15.89
CA GLU A 372 8.71 -16.89 -15.08
C GLU A 372 7.26 -16.42 -15.00
N LEU A 373 7.02 -15.14 -14.66
CA LEU A 373 5.66 -14.61 -14.55
C LEU A 373 4.86 -14.70 -15.87
N MET A 374 5.53 -14.55 -17.00
CA MET A 374 4.91 -14.59 -18.33
C MET A 374 4.79 -16.00 -18.91
N ASP A 375 5.49 -16.98 -18.34
CA ASP A 375 5.37 -18.39 -18.70
C ASP A 375 4.12 -19.02 -18.08
N SER A 376 3.26 -19.57 -18.93
CA SER A 376 1.99 -20.18 -18.51
C SER A 376 2.21 -21.46 -17.72
N ASP A 377 3.23 -22.26 -18.06
CA ASP A 377 3.44 -23.56 -17.43
C ASP A 377 3.97 -23.39 -16.00
N THR A 378 4.83 -22.39 -15.78
CA THR A 378 5.45 -22.16 -14.47
C THR A 378 4.52 -21.46 -13.48
N VAL A 379 3.60 -20.61 -13.96
CA VAL A 379 2.79 -19.71 -13.11
C VAL A 379 1.30 -20.01 -13.17
N ASN A 380 0.88 -21.13 -13.77
CA ASN A 380 -0.53 -21.50 -13.89
C ASN A 380 -1.27 -21.46 -12.55
N SER A 381 -0.70 -22.06 -11.50
CA SER A 381 -1.33 -22.09 -10.17
C SER A 381 -1.49 -20.70 -9.53
N VAL A 382 -0.52 -19.81 -9.74
CA VAL A 382 -0.59 -18.41 -9.28
C VAL A 382 -1.66 -17.67 -10.07
N ARG A 383 -1.72 -17.83 -11.40
CA ARG A 383 -2.74 -17.22 -12.26
C ARG A 383 -4.14 -17.67 -11.90
N GLU A 384 -4.37 -18.97 -11.70
CA GLU A 384 -5.66 -19.53 -11.30
C GLU A 384 -6.12 -18.94 -9.95
N ARG A 385 -5.21 -18.85 -8.97
CA ARG A 385 -5.52 -18.24 -7.67
C ARG A 385 -5.80 -16.75 -7.78
N THR A 386 -5.05 -16.01 -8.58
CA THR A 386 -5.30 -14.58 -8.79
C THR A 386 -6.66 -14.35 -9.47
N VAL A 387 -7.03 -15.17 -10.44
CA VAL A 387 -8.37 -15.12 -11.06
C VAL A 387 -9.47 -15.48 -10.06
N ALA A 388 -9.27 -16.49 -9.21
CA ALA A 388 -10.20 -16.81 -8.15
C ALA A 388 -10.37 -15.65 -7.15
N MET A 389 -9.27 -14.96 -6.80
CA MET A 389 -9.33 -13.77 -5.93
C MET A 389 -10.01 -12.58 -6.60
N LYS A 390 -9.89 -12.41 -7.93
CA LYS A 390 -10.69 -11.44 -8.68
C LYS A 390 -12.19 -11.70 -8.54
N ILE A 391 -12.61 -12.95 -8.78
CA ILE A 391 -14.03 -13.34 -8.66
C ILE A 391 -14.51 -13.09 -7.23
N ALA A 392 -13.72 -13.49 -6.23
CA ALA A 392 -14.06 -13.27 -4.83
C ALA A 392 -14.15 -11.78 -4.45
N ALA A 393 -13.32 -10.92 -5.06
CA ALA A 393 -13.41 -9.48 -4.89
C ALA A 393 -14.71 -8.91 -5.49
N GLU A 394 -15.10 -9.37 -6.69
CA GLU A 394 -16.37 -8.99 -7.33
C GLU A 394 -17.58 -9.45 -6.48
N GLU A 395 -17.55 -10.68 -5.96
CA GLU A 395 -18.56 -11.22 -5.05
C GLU A 395 -18.67 -10.41 -3.76
N ALA A 396 -17.54 -10.02 -3.14
CA ALA A 396 -17.54 -9.22 -1.91
C ALA A 396 -18.22 -7.85 -2.08
N LEU A 397 -18.11 -7.24 -3.27
CA LEU A 397 -18.72 -5.94 -3.60
C LEU A 397 -20.15 -6.05 -4.17
N SER A 398 -20.57 -7.26 -4.57
CA SER A 398 -21.90 -7.52 -5.13
C SER A 398 -23.03 -7.24 -4.13
N GLU A 399 -24.28 -7.26 -4.60
CA GLU A 399 -25.44 -7.14 -3.71
C GLU A 399 -25.50 -8.33 -2.75
N GLY A 400 -25.50 -8.06 -1.44
CA GLY A 400 -25.38 -9.08 -0.40
C GLY A 400 -23.95 -9.57 -0.13
N GLY A 401 -22.96 -9.09 -0.89
CA GLY A 401 -21.55 -9.39 -0.69
C GLY A 401 -21.01 -8.91 0.66
N SER A 402 -19.98 -9.59 1.18
CA SER A 402 -19.45 -9.38 2.54
C SER A 402 -19.01 -7.93 2.79
N SER A 403 -18.35 -7.30 1.82
CA SER A 403 -17.90 -5.90 1.95
C SER A 403 -19.06 -4.91 1.93
N ARG A 404 -20.08 -5.16 1.11
CA ARG A 404 -21.28 -4.32 1.06
C ARG A 404 -22.14 -4.46 2.31
N VAL A 405 -22.22 -5.67 2.87
CA VAL A 405 -22.85 -5.92 4.17
C VAL A 405 -22.08 -5.22 5.30
N ALA A 406 -20.76 -5.30 5.31
CA ALA A 406 -19.93 -4.61 6.31
C ALA A 406 -20.09 -3.08 6.22
N LEU A 407 -20.11 -2.51 5.02
CA LEU A 407 -20.38 -1.09 4.81
C LEU A 407 -21.78 -0.69 5.28
N THR A 408 -22.79 -1.52 5.01
CA THR A 408 -24.16 -1.26 5.47
C THR A 408 -24.20 -1.22 7.00
N ARG A 409 -23.64 -2.22 7.68
CA ARG A 409 -23.52 -2.26 9.15
C ARG A 409 -22.78 -1.05 9.71
N LEU A 410 -21.68 -0.64 9.06
CA LEU A 410 -20.94 0.56 9.44
C LEU A 410 -21.84 1.81 9.38
N THR A 411 -22.51 2.04 8.26
CA THR A 411 -23.36 3.24 8.09
C THR A 411 -24.61 3.21 8.97
N GLU A 412 -25.15 2.04 9.29
CA GLU A 412 -26.26 1.90 10.25
C GLU A 412 -25.86 2.30 11.66
N SER A 413 -24.61 2.05 12.05
CA SER A 413 -24.09 2.49 13.35
C SER A 413 -24.08 4.01 13.54
N TRP A 414 -24.24 4.79 12.46
CA TRP A 414 -24.28 6.26 12.48
C TRP A 414 -25.69 6.85 12.47
N LYS A 415 -26.73 6.03 12.30
CA LYS A 415 -28.13 6.49 12.24
C LYS A 415 -28.66 6.86 13.62
N HIS A 416 -28.17 6.18 14.65
CA HIS A 416 -28.45 6.48 16.06
C HIS A 416 -27.45 7.51 16.61
#